data_AF-A0A3E0Q6A7-F1
#
_entry.id   AF-A0A3E0Q6A7-F1
#
_cell.length_a   1.000
_cell.length_b   1.000
_cell.length_c   1.000
_cell.angle_alpha   90.00
_cell.angle_beta   90.00
_cell.angle_gamma   90.00
#
_symmetry.space_group_name_H-M   'P 1'
#
loop_
_entity.id
_entity.type
_entity.pdbx_description
1 polymer ?
#
loop_
_entity_poly.entity_id
_entity_poly.type
_entity_poly.pdbx_seq_one_letter_code
_entity_poly.pdbx_strand_id
1 'polypeptide(L)'
;MADDRQIYGEIDNKTNLRDVCKKIRDDVRNADDRPALTELYRRAGYLVTLSHANSWREKFGDDIGEIRSVAQEEFATTARTINRRAEEIGTDADYDESWGD
;
A
#
# COMPACT_ATOMS: atom_id res chain seq x y z
N MET A 1 -3.86 24.53 0.47
CA MET A 1 -3.75 23.43 1.45
C MET A 1 -5.06 22.68 1.36
N ALA A 2 -5.09 21.63 0.54
CA ALA A 2 -6.26 20.80 0.36
C ALA A 2 -5.94 19.42 0.93
N ASP A 3 -6.85 18.92 1.78
CA ASP A 3 -7.00 17.56 2.29
C ASP A 3 -6.23 16.42 1.59
N ASP A 4 -4.92 16.32 1.84
CA ASP A 4 -4.14 15.10 1.60
C ASP A 4 -4.28 14.08 2.75
N ARG A 5 -5.10 14.39 3.78
CA ARG A 5 -5.17 13.63 5.04
C ARG A 5 -6.19 12.48 5.06
N GLN A 6 -6.86 12.20 3.94
CA GLN A 6 -7.91 11.17 3.88
C GLN A 6 -7.81 10.29 2.62
N ILE A 7 -6.60 10.04 2.12
CA ILE A 7 -6.40 9.25 0.88
C ILE A 7 -6.87 7.79 1.04
N TYR A 8 -6.93 7.29 2.27
CA TYR A 8 -7.58 6.04 2.59
C TYR A 8 -8.60 6.32 3.68
N GLY A 9 -9.84 5.84 3.46
CA GLY A 9 -10.89 5.91 4.46
C GLY A 9 -10.42 5.37 5.81
N GLU A 10 -11.23 5.57 6.85
CA GLU A 10 -10.85 5.19 8.20
C GLU A 10 -10.39 3.73 8.27
N ILE A 11 -9.12 3.50 8.61
CA ILE A 11 -8.57 2.16 8.84
C ILE A 11 -8.74 1.89 10.32
N ASP A 12 -9.79 1.15 10.68
CA ASP A 12 -10.12 0.83 12.07
C ASP A 12 -9.79 -0.61 12.46
N ASN A 13 -9.51 -1.46 11.46
CA ASN A 13 -9.13 -2.85 11.67
C ASN A 13 -8.41 -3.40 10.42
N LYS A 14 -7.91 -4.63 10.54
CA LYS A 14 -7.23 -5.35 9.47
C LYS A 14 -8.06 -5.54 8.20
N THR A 15 -9.38 -5.70 8.33
CA THR A 15 -10.27 -5.87 7.17
C THR A 15 -10.30 -4.60 6.34
N ASN A 16 -10.44 -3.43 6.98
CA ASN A 16 -10.40 -2.15 6.29
C ASN A 16 -9.04 -1.90 5.63
N LEU A 17 -7.94 -2.26 6.29
CA LEU A 17 -6.61 -2.20 5.69
C LEU A 17 -6.52 -3.05 4.42
N ARG A 18 -6.99 -4.31 4.47
CA ARG A 18 -7.01 -5.19 3.28
C ARG A 18 -7.88 -4.61 2.17
N ASP A 19 -9.02 -4.01 2.49
CA ASP A 19 -9.91 -3.44 1.49
C ASP A 19 -9.32 -2.17 0.84
N VAL A 20 -8.58 -1.38 1.60
CA VAL A 20 -7.77 -0.28 1.06
C VAL A 20 -6.71 -0.82 0.10
N CYS A 21 -5.95 -1.84 0.50
CA CYS A 21 -4.91 -2.42 -0.36
C CYS A 21 -5.50 -3.06 -1.63
N LYS A 22 -6.69 -3.68 -1.54
CA LYS A 22 -7.42 -4.17 -2.73
C LYS A 22 -7.75 -3.04 -3.70
N LYS A 23 -8.25 -1.90 -3.22
CA LYS A 23 -8.53 -0.73 -4.07
C LYS A 23 -7.26 -0.22 -4.76
N ILE A 24 -6.15 -0.13 -4.04
CA ILE A 24 -4.85 0.23 -4.63
C ILE A 24 -4.50 -0.75 -5.76
N ARG A 25 -4.64 -2.06 -5.53
CA ARG A 25 -4.39 -3.06 -6.59
C ARG A 25 -5.34 -2.95 -7.78
N ASP A 26 -6.59 -2.59 -7.55
CA ASP A 26 -7.54 -2.33 -8.63
C ASP A 26 -7.09 -1.12 -9.46
N ASP A 27 -6.63 -0.06 -8.82
CA ASP A 27 -6.05 1.11 -9.51
C ASP A 27 -4.78 0.74 -10.28
N VAL A 28 -3.92 -0.13 -9.73
CA VAL A 28 -2.72 -0.65 -10.42
C VAL A 28 -3.11 -1.31 -11.73
N ARG A 29 -4.14 -2.16 -11.75
CA ARG A 29 -4.59 -2.85 -12.97
C ARG A 29 -5.08 -1.90 -14.07
N ASN A 30 -5.49 -0.69 -13.69
CA ASN A 30 -5.98 0.34 -14.61
C ASN A 30 -4.92 1.42 -14.92
N ALA A 31 -3.74 1.38 -14.31
CA ALA A 31 -2.68 2.34 -14.57
C ALA A 31 -2.04 2.10 -15.94
N ASP A 32 -1.79 3.17 -16.69
CA ASP A 32 -1.30 3.11 -18.07
C ASP A 32 0.15 3.62 -18.23
N ASP A 33 0.75 4.11 -17.14
CA ASP A 33 2.09 4.69 -17.17
C ASP A 33 2.88 4.47 -15.86
N ARG A 34 4.22 4.55 -15.96
CA ARG A 34 5.14 4.35 -14.84
C ARG A 34 4.96 5.36 -13.70
N PRO A 35 4.74 6.67 -13.95
CA PRO A 35 4.41 7.61 -12.89
C PRO A 35 3.19 7.19 -12.05
N ALA A 36 2.10 6.75 -12.70
CA ALA A 36 0.92 6.26 -12.00
C ALA A 36 1.22 5.03 -11.13
N LEU A 37 1.95 4.06 -11.67
CA LEU A 37 2.42 2.88 -10.92
C LEU A 37 3.30 3.26 -9.73
N THR A 38 4.20 4.22 -9.90
CA THR A 38 5.11 4.71 -8.84
C THR A 38 4.34 5.37 -7.70
N GLU A 39 3.29 6.12 -8.02
CA GLU A 39 2.44 6.74 -7.02
C GLU A 39 1.65 5.68 -6.21
N LEU A 40 1.12 4.66 -6.88
CA LEU A 40 0.44 3.53 -6.23
C LEU A 40 1.39 2.69 -5.36
N TYR A 41 2.64 2.53 -5.79
CA TYR A 41 3.69 1.89 -4.99
C TYR A 41 3.96 2.66 -3.69
N ARG A 42 4.19 3.98 -3.79
CA ARG A 42 4.44 4.84 -2.62
C ARG A 42 3.27 4.84 -1.65
N ARG A 43 2.05 4.85 -2.19
CA ARG A 43 0.81 4.74 -1.45
C ARG A 43 0.70 3.45 -0.64
N ALA A 44 0.98 2.30 -1.24
CA ALA A 44 1.03 1.04 -0.53
C ALA A 44 2.13 1.05 0.55
N GLY A 45 3.32 1.56 0.22
CA GLY A 45 4.44 1.66 1.16
C GLY A 45 4.14 2.57 2.35
N TYR A 46 3.37 3.64 2.15
CA TYR A 46 2.95 4.55 3.20
C TYR A 46 2.07 3.86 4.25
N LEU A 47 1.21 2.92 3.86
CA LEU A 47 0.41 2.12 4.80
C LEU A 47 1.30 1.25 5.70
N VAL A 48 2.37 0.69 5.15
CA VAL A 48 3.38 -0.01 5.96
C VAL A 48 4.03 0.97 6.93
N THR A 49 4.50 2.13 6.47
CA THR A 49 5.07 3.16 7.35
C THR A 49 4.13 3.55 8.49
N LEU A 50 2.83 3.75 8.20
CA LEU A 50 1.83 4.07 9.21
C LEU A 50 1.67 2.95 10.25
N SER A 51 1.74 1.69 9.86
CA SER A 51 1.71 0.55 10.82
C SER A 51 2.90 0.50 11.81
N HIS A 52 3.94 1.31 11.56
CA HIS A 52 5.05 1.50 12.50
C HIS A 52 4.93 2.79 13.33
N ALA A 53 3.99 3.69 13.02
CA ALA A 53 3.82 4.97 13.69
C ALA A 53 3.20 4.81 15.10
N ASN A 54 3.59 5.71 16.02
CA ASN A 54 3.04 5.73 17.39
C ASN A 54 1.52 5.95 17.39
N SER A 55 0.99 6.78 16.49
CA SER A 55 -0.45 7.04 16.39
C SER A 55 -1.26 5.78 16.07
N TRP A 56 -0.73 4.89 15.21
CA TRP A 56 -1.37 3.60 14.95
C TRP A 56 -1.17 2.63 16.11
N ARG A 57 -0.04 2.68 16.80
CA ARG A 57 0.14 1.90 18.04
C ARG A 57 -0.89 2.31 19.10
N GLU A 58 -1.14 3.60 19.28
CA GLU A 58 -2.17 4.12 20.20
C GLU A 58 -3.59 3.73 19.75
N LYS A 59 -3.85 3.75 18.44
CA LYS A 59 -5.16 3.39 17.87
C LYS A 59 -5.47 1.90 17.98
N PHE A 60 -4.52 1.04 17.60
CA PHE A 60 -4.74 -0.40 17.47
C PHE A 60 -4.32 -1.20 18.72
N GLY A 61 -3.53 -0.60 19.62
CA GLY A 61 -3.10 -1.26 20.85
C GLY A 61 -2.42 -2.60 20.58
N ASP A 62 -2.93 -3.67 21.18
CA ASP A 62 -2.40 -5.03 21.07
C ASP A 62 -2.48 -5.60 19.65
N ASP A 63 -3.41 -5.11 18.81
CA ASP A 63 -3.60 -5.59 17.44
C ASP A 63 -2.56 -5.02 16.46
N ILE A 64 -1.72 -4.06 16.88
CA ILE A 64 -0.76 -3.39 15.99
C ILE A 64 0.20 -4.37 15.31
N GLY A 65 0.55 -5.48 15.98
CA GLY A 65 1.39 -6.52 15.41
C GLY A 65 0.74 -7.20 14.21
N GLU A 66 -0.55 -7.54 14.32
CA GLU A 66 -1.32 -8.12 13.22
C GLU A 66 -1.52 -7.10 12.09
N ILE A 67 -1.84 -5.84 12.42
CA ILE A 67 -2.00 -4.76 11.45
C ILE A 67 -0.72 -4.58 10.62
N ARG A 68 0.45 -4.58 11.26
CA ARG A 68 1.75 -4.47 10.57
C ARG A 68 2.00 -5.66 9.65
N SER A 69 1.75 -6.88 10.13
CA SER A 69 1.93 -8.09 9.32
C SER A 69 1.05 -8.06 8.08
N VAL A 70 -0.22 -7.65 8.23
CA VAL A 70 -1.15 -7.49 7.10
C VAL A 70 -0.68 -6.38 6.15
N ALA A 71 -0.21 -5.24 6.68
CA ALA A 71 0.29 -4.15 5.83
C ALA A 71 1.46 -4.61 4.95
N GLN A 72 2.41 -5.36 5.52
CA GLN A 72 3.59 -5.87 4.78
C GLN A 72 3.20 -6.94 3.75
N GLU A 73 2.31 -7.88 4.09
CA GLU A 73 1.78 -8.89 3.16
C GLU A 73 1.08 -8.24 1.96
N GLU A 74 0.20 -7.27 2.24
CA GLU A 74 -0.55 -6.57 1.22
C GLU A 74 0.35 -5.67 0.37
N PHE A 75 1.40 -5.06 0.95
CA PHE A 75 2.41 -4.31 0.22
C PHE A 75 3.17 -5.20 -0.77
N ALA A 76 3.73 -6.33 -0.33
CA ALA A 76 4.47 -7.24 -1.20
C ALA A 76 3.59 -7.75 -2.36
N THR A 77 2.33 -8.06 -2.08
CA THR A 77 1.36 -8.47 -3.10
C THR A 77 1.07 -7.34 -4.09
N THR A 78 1.00 -6.11 -3.61
CA THR A 78 0.76 -4.93 -4.45
C THR A 78 1.98 -4.61 -5.31
N ALA A 79 3.19 -4.65 -4.77
CA ALA A 79 4.44 -4.47 -5.51
C ALA A 79 4.60 -5.49 -6.65
N ARG A 80 4.31 -6.77 -6.40
CA ARG A 80 4.24 -7.80 -7.46
C ARG A 80 3.25 -7.47 -8.56
N THR A 81 2.07 -6.97 -8.17
CA THR A 81 1.04 -6.57 -9.12
C THR A 81 1.50 -5.36 -9.96
N ILE A 82 2.22 -4.43 -9.34
CA ILE A 82 2.80 -3.26 -10.00
C ILE A 82 3.87 -3.69 -11.01
N ASN A 83 4.81 -4.55 -10.62
CA ASN A 83 5.85 -5.07 -11.53
C ASN A 83 5.21 -5.77 -12.73
N ARG A 84 4.22 -6.64 -12.49
CA ARG A 84 3.48 -7.29 -13.58
C ARG A 84 2.80 -6.28 -14.50
N ARG A 85 2.14 -5.25 -13.94
CA ARG A 85 1.51 -4.22 -14.76
C ARG A 85 2.53 -3.41 -15.55
N ALA A 86 3.68 -3.09 -14.95
CA ALA A 86 4.78 -2.39 -15.61
C ALA A 86 5.26 -3.15 -16.86
N GLU A 87 5.44 -4.48 -16.75
CA GLU A 87 5.75 -5.34 -17.89
C GLU A 87 4.65 -5.28 -18.96
N GLU A 88 3.38 -5.38 -18.56
CA GLU A 88 2.22 -5.34 -19.48
C GLU A 88 2.13 -4.03 -20.29
N ILE A 89 2.52 -2.89 -19.69
CA ILE A 89 2.50 -1.58 -20.35
C ILE A 89 3.87 -1.20 -20.96
N GLY A 90 4.87 -2.08 -20.89
CA GLY A 90 6.18 -1.89 -21.51
C GLY A 90 7.08 -0.87 -20.80
N THR A 91 7.01 -0.78 -19.48
CA THR A 91 7.89 0.07 -18.66
C THR A 91 8.71 -0.75 -17.65
N ASP A 92 9.63 -0.10 -16.92
CA ASP A 92 10.55 -0.79 -16.01
C ASP A 92 9.78 -1.39 -14.81
N ALA A 93 9.98 -2.69 -14.60
CA ALA A 93 9.39 -3.49 -13.53
C ALA A 93 10.42 -3.79 -12.42
N ASP A 94 10.98 -2.73 -11.85
CA ASP A 94 12.09 -2.76 -10.89
C ASP A 94 11.66 -2.33 -9.47
N TYR A 95 10.37 -2.41 -9.16
CA TYR A 95 9.83 -2.07 -7.84
C TYR A 95 10.19 -3.17 -6.84
N ASP A 96 10.64 -2.75 -5.65
CA ASP A 96 10.97 -3.68 -4.57
C ASP A 96 9.69 -4.37 -4.04
N GLU A 97 9.76 -5.69 -3.85
CA GLU A 97 8.65 -6.49 -3.34
C GLU A 97 8.72 -6.72 -1.83
N SER A 98 9.85 -6.39 -1.20
CA SER A 98 10.01 -6.37 0.24
C SER A 98 9.97 -4.93 0.76
N TRP A 99 9.63 -4.79 2.04
CA TRP A 99 9.63 -3.49 2.70
C TRP A 99 10.73 -3.47 3.75
N GLY A 100 11.70 -2.58 3.58
CA GLY A 100 12.72 -2.28 4.59
C GLY A 100 14.00 -3.12 4.54
N ASP A 101 14.34 -3.72 3.39
CA ASP A 101 15.70 -4.21 3.10
C ASP A 101 16.69 -3.05 2.85
#